data_AF-A0AB39QKK2-F1
#
_entry.id   AF-A0AB39QKK2-F1
#
_cell.length_a   1.000
_cell.length_b   1.000
_cell.length_c   1.000
_cell.angle_alpha   90.00
_cell.angle_beta   90.00
_cell.angle_gamma   90.00
#
_symmetry.space_group_name_H-M   'P 1'
#
loop_
_entity.id
_entity.type
_entity.pdbx_description
1 polymer ?
#
loop_
_entity_poly.entity_id
_entity_poly.type
_entity_poly.pdbx_seq_one_letter_code
_entity_poly.pdbx_strand_id
1 'polypeptide(L)'
;MRHPSSPLRAPFGKAGIWALAGASGSGSGVPRVLPKTAAASALPLLLRRAATVLTVLGLAMIPWLVFLYTGLPATAQASHWAWTWTGLDSLEALGLLSTGLLLRRGDCRACLTSAATSTLLLVDAWFDTMTAAPGPDFKLAVLMAVFAELPLAVACAFLATRTFPRPGR
;
A
#
# COMPACT_ATOMS: atom_id res chain seq x y z
N MET A 1 -44.94 10.68 -20.57
CA MET A 1 -44.14 10.07 -21.67
C MET A 1 -42.68 10.43 -21.42
N ARG A 2 -41.90 9.52 -20.82
CA ARG A 2 -40.84 8.68 -21.41
C ARG A 2 -39.59 9.44 -21.91
N HIS A 3 -38.52 9.24 -21.13
CA HIS A 3 -37.09 9.09 -21.42
C HIS A 3 -36.28 10.15 -22.21
N PRO A 4 -35.09 10.51 -21.70
CA PRO A 4 -34.02 11.17 -22.46
C PRO A 4 -33.24 10.16 -23.31
N SER A 5 -32.85 10.59 -24.51
CA SER A 5 -31.96 9.94 -25.47
C SER A 5 -30.96 11.04 -25.91
N SER A 6 -29.64 10.89 -25.98
CA SER A 6 -28.73 9.88 -26.55
C SER A 6 -27.28 10.33 -26.21
N PRO A 7 -26.16 9.71 -26.67
CA PRO A 7 -26.00 8.46 -27.43
C PRO A 7 -25.01 7.44 -26.82
N LEU A 8 -25.22 6.17 -27.18
CA LEU A 8 -24.29 5.06 -26.95
C LEU A 8 -23.15 5.04 -27.98
N ARG A 9 -22.01 4.53 -27.49
CA ARG A 9 -20.76 4.15 -28.17
C ARG A 9 -20.93 3.40 -29.49
N ALA A 10 -20.02 3.70 -30.42
CA ALA A 10 -19.58 2.83 -31.50
C ALA A 10 -18.21 2.18 -31.14
N PRO A 11 -17.58 1.36 -32.00
CA PRO A 11 -17.59 -0.11 -31.93
C PRO A 11 -16.14 -0.67 -31.83
N PHE A 12 -15.87 -1.83 -32.45
CA PHE A 12 -14.60 -2.58 -32.56
C PHE A 12 -14.40 -3.66 -31.47
N GLY A 13 -14.34 -4.96 -31.76
CA GLY A 13 -14.07 -5.67 -33.01
C GLY A 13 -12.78 -6.47 -32.83
N LYS A 14 -12.92 -7.82 -32.78
CA LYS A 14 -11.95 -8.84 -33.24
C LYS A 14 -12.53 -10.23 -32.97
N ALA A 15 -13.32 -10.70 -33.93
CA ALA A 15 -13.44 -12.11 -34.25
C ALA A 15 -12.27 -12.48 -35.18
N GLY A 16 -11.66 -13.64 -34.97
CA GLY A 16 -10.52 -14.15 -35.74
C GLY A 16 -9.85 -15.28 -34.96
N ILE A 17 -10.33 -16.52 -35.14
CA ILE A 17 -9.67 -17.56 -35.95
C ILE A 17 -8.39 -18.04 -35.27
N TRP A 18 -8.42 -19.26 -34.72
CA TRP A 18 -7.40 -20.32 -34.82
C TRP A 18 -7.95 -21.56 -34.08
N ALA A 19 -8.85 -22.27 -34.75
CA ALA A 19 -9.04 -23.70 -34.51
C ALA A 19 -8.33 -24.40 -35.67
N LEU A 20 -7.43 -25.33 -35.34
CA LEU A 20 -7.01 -26.53 -36.07
C LEU A 20 -5.56 -26.87 -35.69
N ALA A 21 -5.38 -28.01 -35.02
CA ALA A 21 -4.39 -29.04 -35.34
C ALA A 21 -4.17 -29.94 -34.11
N GLY A 22 -4.63 -31.17 -34.20
CA GLY A 22 -4.20 -32.23 -33.30
C GLY A 22 -2.76 -32.64 -33.61
N ALA A 23 -2.02 -33.00 -32.57
CA ALA A 23 -0.85 -33.85 -32.66
C ALA A 23 -0.76 -34.70 -31.39
N SER A 24 -1.07 -35.99 -31.54
CA SER A 24 -0.69 -37.03 -30.58
C SER A 24 0.82 -37.09 -30.46
N GLY A 25 1.32 -36.90 -29.24
CA GLY A 25 2.71 -37.13 -28.87
C GLY A 25 2.76 -37.88 -27.55
N SER A 26 2.86 -39.21 -27.64
CA SER A 26 3.22 -40.07 -26.52
C SER A 26 4.68 -39.78 -26.16
N GLY A 27 4.88 -39.08 -25.05
CA GLY A 27 6.20 -38.78 -24.47
C GLY A 27 6.18 -39.16 -23.01
N SER A 28 6.96 -40.17 -22.65
CA SER A 28 7.25 -40.62 -21.30
C SER A 28 7.87 -39.49 -20.46
N GLY A 29 7.01 -38.69 -19.82
CA GLY A 29 7.41 -37.64 -18.89
C GLY A 29 7.64 -38.23 -17.51
N VAL A 30 8.85 -38.70 -17.22
CA VAL A 30 9.33 -38.78 -15.83
C VAL A 30 9.13 -37.38 -15.22
N PRO A 31 8.37 -37.21 -14.12
CA PRO A 31 8.20 -35.91 -13.52
C PRO A 31 9.58 -35.40 -13.10
N ARG A 32 10.11 -34.42 -13.84
CA ARG A 32 11.32 -33.68 -13.50
C ARG A 32 11.01 -32.89 -12.25
N VAL A 33 11.25 -33.50 -11.09
CA VAL A 33 11.28 -32.80 -9.81
C VAL A 33 12.39 -31.76 -9.93
N LEU A 34 12.01 -30.51 -10.20
CA LEU A 34 12.95 -29.39 -10.22
C LEU A 34 13.62 -29.36 -8.84
N PRO A 35 14.95 -29.44 -8.75
CA PRO A 35 15.61 -29.60 -7.48
C PRO A 35 15.40 -28.34 -6.64
N LYS A 36 14.88 -28.51 -5.42
CA LYS A 36 14.66 -27.48 -4.38
C LYS A 36 15.88 -26.58 -4.14
N THR A 37 17.07 -27.05 -4.52
CA THR A 37 18.34 -26.34 -4.48
C THR A 37 18.44 -25.19 -5.48
N ALA A 38 17.81 -25.26 -6.66
CA ALA A 38 17.82 -24.16 -7.65
C ALA A 38 16.95 -22.98 -7.20
N ALA A 39 15.79 -23.26 -6.59
CA ALA A 39 14.93 -22.24 -5.98
C ALA A 39 15.60 -21.55 -4.79
N ALA A 40 16.38 -22.30 -3.99
CA ALA A 40 17.15 -21.76 -2.88
C ALA A 40 18.24 -20.75 -3.34
N SER A 41 18.85 -20.96 -4.51
CA SER A 41 19.82 -20.01 -5.08
C SER A 41 19.18 -18.77 -5.75
N ALA A 42 17.91 -18.83 -6.14
CA ALA A 42 17.23 -17.74 -6.83
C ALA A 42 16.74 -16.64 -5.86
N LEU A 43 16.38 -16.98 -4.63
CA LEU A 43 15.81 -16.04 -3.67
C LEU A 43 16.72 -14.83 -3.36
N PRO A 44 18.03 -14.98 -3.11
CA PRO A 44 18.90 -13.83 -2.87
C PRO A 44 19.05 -12.90 -4.09
N LEU A 45 19.04 -13.46 -5.30
CA LEU A 45 19.11 -12.68 -6.54
C LEU A 45 17.80 -11.93 -6.80
N LEU A 46 16.66 -12.57 -6.55
CA LEU A 46 15.34 -11.92 -6.63
C LEU A 46 15.22 -10.77 -5.63
N LEU A 47 15.67 -10.96 -4.39
CA LEU A 47 15.69 -9.90 -3.38
C LEU A 47 16.63 -8.75 -3.75
N ARG A 48 17.82 -9.03 -4.28
CA ARG A 48 18.74 -8.00 -4.79
C ARG A 48 18.12 -7.24 -5.95
N ARG A 49 17.50 -7.93 -6.92
CA ARG A 49 16.80 -7.30 -8.03
C ARG A 49 15.64 -6.45 -7.56
N ALA A 50 14.81 -6.97 -6.64
CA ALA A 50 13.71 -6.21 -6.04
C ALA A 50 14.22 -4.96 -5.35
N ALA A 51 15.31 -5.05 -4.56
CA ALA A 51 15.92 -3.90 -3.91
C ALA A 51 16.42 -2.85 -4.92
N THR A 52 17.11 -3.27 -5.99
CA THR A 52 17.54 -2.36 -7.06
C THR A 52 16.34 -1.70 -7.75
N VAL A 53 15.32 -2.49 -8.13
CA VAL A 53 14.11 -1.97 -8.78
C VAL A 53 13.40 -0.95 -7.89
N LEU A 54 13.17 -1.29 -6.62
CA LEU A 54 12.52 -0.38 -5.65
C LEU A 54 13.33 0.90 -5.46
N THR A 55 14.67 0.81 -5.39
CA THR A 55 15.54 1.99 -5.28
C THR A 55 15.43 2.89 -6.50
N VAL A 56 15.47 2.30 -7.70
CA VAL A 56 15.35 3.05 -8.97
C VAL A 56 13.97 3.70 -9.09
N LEU A 57 12.89 2.97 -8.77
CA LEU A 57 11.54 3.52 -8.76
C LEU A 57 11.39 4.66 -7.74
N GLY A 58 11.99 4.53 -6.55
CA GLY A 58 12.02 5.58 -5.55
C GLY A 58 12.74 6.84 -6.03
N LEU A 59 13.89 6.70 -6.70
CA LEU A 59 14.60 7.83 -7.30
C LEU A 59 13.81 8.46 -8.46
N ALA A 60 13.15 7.64 -9.27
CA ALA A 60 12.29 8.11 -10.37
C ALA A 60 11.05 8.88 -9.89
N MET A 61 10.61 8.66 -8.65
CA MET A 61 9.55 9.47 -8.04
C MET A 61 9.99 10.92 -7.78
N ILE A 62 11.28 11.20 -7.55
CA ILE A 62 11.73 12.56 -7.20
C ILE A 62 11.41 13.58 -8.32
N PRO A 63 11.76 13.35 -9.60
CA PRO A 63 11.36 14.26 -10.68
C PRO A 63 9.84 14.36 -10.84
N TRP A 64 9.12 13.26 -10.64
CA TRP A 64 7.65 13.24 -10.72
C TRP A 64 7.00 14.12 -9.64
N LEU A 65 7.53 14.11 -8.41
CA LEU A 65 7.06 14.98 -7.33
C LEU A 65 7.25 16.47 -7.65
N VAL A 66 8.38 16.83 -8.27
CA VAL A 66 8.62 18.21 -8.73
C VAL A 66 7.61 18.61 -9.79
N PHE A 67 7.40 17.73 -10.78
CA PHE A 67 6.41 17.95 -11.82
C PHE A 67 5.00 18.17 -11.23
N LEU A 68 4.56 17.31 -10.31
CA LEU A 68 3.28 17.47 -9.60
C LEU A 68 3.20 18.81 -8.87
N TYR A 69 4.20 19.15 -8.05
CA TYR A 69 4.19 20.41 -7.30
C TYR A 69 4.05 21.64 -8.20
N THR A 70 4.73 21.65 -9.36
CA THR A 70 4.68 22.78 -10.29
C THR A 70 3.42 22.80 -11.17
N GLY A 71 2.77 21.66 -11.37
CA GLY A 71 1.64 21.51 -12.27
C GLY A 71 0.27 21.58 -11.59
N LEU A 72 0.19 21.33 -10.28
CA LEU A 72 -1.08 21.34 -9.56
C LEU A 72 -1.57 22.76 -9.23
N PRO A 73 -2.90 23.00 -9.29
CA PRO A 73 -3.48 24.26 -8.83
C PRO A 73 -3.31 24.42 -7.32
N ALA A 74 -3.18 25.67 -6.86
CA ALA A 74 -3.01 25.99 -5.44
C ALA A 74 -4.23 25.60 -4.58
N THR A 75 -5.41 25.45 -5.19
CA THR A 75 -6.64 25.04 -4.51
C THR A 75 -7.26 23.85 -5.23
N ALA A 76 -7.68 22.86 -4.46
CA ALA A 76 -8.39 21.68 -4.93
C ALA A 76 -9.63 21.44 -4.08
N GLN A 77 -10.73 21.05 -4.72
CA GLN A 77 -11.95 20.64 -4.04
C GLN A 77 -12.09 19.12 -4.16
N ALA A 78 -12.21 18.44 -3.02
CA ALA A 78 -12.33 16.99 -2.96
C ALA A 78 -13.80 16.57 -2.85
N SER A 79 -14.32 15.89 -3.87
CA SER A 79 -15.74 15.48 -3.91
C SER A 79 -16.16 14.52 -2.80
N HIS A 80 -15.22 13.74 -2.24
CA HIS A 80 -15.50 12.71 -1.22
C HIS A 80 -14.79 13.01 0.10
N TRP A 81 -14.67 14.29 0.46
CA TRP A 81 -13.87 14.75 1.59
C TRP A 81 -14.11 13.97 2.89
N ALA A 82 -15.36 13.89 3.35
CA ALA A 82 -15.71 13.17 4.58
C ALA A 82 -15.33 11.67 4.54
N TRP A 83 -15.47 11.03 3.38
CA TRP A 83 -15.10 9.63 3.21
C TRP A 83 -13.59 9.41 3.23
N THR A 84 -12.80 10.38 2.76
CA THR A 84 -11.33 10.31 2.81
C THR A 84 -10.83 10.26 4.25
N TRP A 85 -11.34 11.15 5.11
CA TRP A 85 -11.00 11.20 6.54
C TRP A 85 -11.45 9.92 7.25
N THR A 86 -12.74 9.61 7.14
CA THR A 86 -13.32 8.41 7.75
C THR A 86 -12.57 7.14 7.34
N GLY A 87 -12.11 7.07 6.08
CA GLY A 87 -11.31 5.96 5.58
C GLY A 87 -9.93 5.87 6.23
N LEU A 88 -9.22 6.99 6.38
CA LEU A 88 -7.93 7.05 7.05
C LEU A 88 -8.07 6.64 8.52
N ASP A 89 -8.94 7.30 9.28
CA ASP A 89 -9.26 6.99 10.68
C ASP A 89 -9.63 5.51 10.88
N SER A 90 -10.44 4.95 9.97
CA SER A 90 -10.84 3.54 10.03
C SER A 90 -9.64 2.60 9.86
N LEU A 91 -8.70 2.91 8.96
CA LEU A 91 -7.49 2.11 8.79
C LEU A 91 -6.58 2.21 10.01
N GLU A 92 -6.50 3.37 10.66
CA GLU A 92 -5.77 3.53 11.91
C GLU A 92 -6.37 2.71 13.04
N ALA A 93 -7.68 2.84 13.24
CA ALA A 93 -8.42 2.08 14.23
C ALA A 93 -8.26 0.58 14.02
N LEU A 94 -8.39 0.11 12.78
CA LEU A 94 -8.16 -1.30 12.42
C LEU A 94 -6.72 -1.72 12.68
N GLY A 95 -5.74 -0.86 12.39
CA GLY A 95 -4.33 -1.09 12.66
C GLY A 95 -4.02 -1.24 14.15
N LEU A 96 -4.50 -0.31 14.96
CA LEU A 96 -4.36 -0.32 16.43
C LEU A 96 -5.05 -1.54 17.04
N LEU A 97 -6.29 -1.84 16.62
CA LEU A 97 -7.03 -3.02 17.07
C LEU A 97 -6.31 -4.31 16.69
N SER A 98 -5.88 -4.45 15.44
CA SER A 98 -5.16 -5.63 14.97
C SER A 98 -3.85 -5.81 15.71
N THR A 99 -3.09 -4.73 15.91
CA THR A 99 -1.84 -4.73 16.69
C THR A 99 -2.09 -5.15 18.13
N GLY A 100 -3.06 -4.55 18.82
CA GLY A 100 -3.42 -4.90 20.18
C GLY A 100 -3.87 -6.36 20.34
N LEU A 101 -4.69 -6.87 19.41
CA LEU A 101 -5.15 -8.25 19.42
C LEU A 101 -4.00 -9.25 19.18
N LEU A 102 -3.10 -8.97 18.23
CA LEU A 102 -1.95 -9.84 17.95
C LEU A 102 -0.94 -9.83 19.09
N LEU A 103 -0.68 -8.67 19.71
CA LEU A 103 0.16 -8.56 20.90
C LEU A 103 -0.41 -9.37 22.07
N ARG A 104 -1.71 -9.29 22.31
CA ARG A 104 -2.39 -10.09 23.36
C ARG A 104 -2.29 -11.60 23.10
N ARG A 105 -2.21 -12.02 21.84
CA ARG A 105 -2.04 -13.42 21.43
C ARG A 105 -0.57 -13.87 21.39
N GLY A 106 0.38 -12.95 21.60
CA GLY A 106 1.82 -13.24 21.45
C GLY A 106 2.22 -13.55 20.00
N ASP A 107 1.47 -13.09 19.00
CA ASP A 107 1.70 -13.41 17.59
C ASP A 107 2.83 -12.53 17.01
N CYS A 108 3.79 -13.17 16.35
CA CYS A 108 4.89 -12.53 15.62
C CYS A 108 4.43 -11.55 14.54
N ARG A 109 3.21 -11.72 14.00
CA ARG A 109 2.62 -10.81 13.00
C ARG A 109 2.33 -9.41 13.56
N ALA A 110 2.30 -9.24 14.88
CA ALA A 110 2.18 -7.94 15.52
C ALA A 110 3.23 -6.94 15.02
N CYS A 111 4.40 -7.42 14.60
CA CYS A 111 5.44 -6.57 14.00
C CYS A 111 4.97 -5.87 12.73
N LEU A 112 4.25 -6.59 11.86
CA LEU A 112 3.80 -6.05 10.58
C LEU A 112 2.66 -5.05 10.77
N THR A 113 1.69 -5.40 11.62
CA THR A 113 0.56 -4.50 11.89
C THR A 113 1.02 -3.25 12.61
N SER A 114 1.93 -3.36 13.58
CA SER A 114 2.46 -2.18 14.29
C SER A 114 3.31 -1.28 13.39
N ALA A 115 4.12 -1.83 12.47
CA ALA A 115 4.83 -1.03 11.48
C ALA A 115 3.87 -0.29 10.53
N ALA A 116 2.83 -0.98 10.07
CA ALA A 116 1.79 -0.37 9.23
C ALA A 116 1.03 0.73 9.97
N THR A 117 0.57 0.48 11.20
CA THR A 117 -0.11 1.47 12.05
C THR A 117 0.76 2.67 12.35
N SER A 118 2.05 2.46 12.63
CA SER A 118 3.00 3.56 12.79
C SER A 118 3.10 4.44 11.54
N THR A 119 3.03 3.85 10.35
CA THR A 119 3.11 4.60 9.10
C THR A 119 1.82 5.38 8.85
N LEU A 120 0.66 4.77 9.15
CA LEU A 120 -0.65 5.44 9.06
C LEU A 120 -0.70 6.67 9.96
N LEU A 121 -0.32 6.56 11.24
CA LEU A 121 -0.32 7.68 12.19
C LEU A 121 0.62 8.83 11.78
N LEU A 122 1.73 8.53 11.11
CA LEU A 122 2.60 9.58 10.56
C LEU A 122 1.95 10.27 9.36
N VAL A 123 1.24 9.50 8.52
CA VAL A 123 0.50 10.03 7.37
C VAL A 123 -0.68 10.87 7.84
N ASP A 124 -1.37 10.47 8.89
CA ASP A 124 -2.49 11.18 9.52
C ASP A 124 -2.05 12.54 10.08
N ALA A 125 -1.00 12.57 10.90
CA ALA A 125 -0.40 13.82 11.38
C ALA A 125 0.03 14.78 10.27
N TRP A 126 0.61 14.25 9.21
CA TRP A 126 0.92 15.05 8.03
C TRP A 126 -0.35 15.55 7.33
N PHE A 127 -1.35 14.70 7.17
CA PHE A 127 -2.58 15.01 6.47
C PHE A 127 -3.41 16.06 7.20
N ASP A 128 -3.59 15.91 8.51
CA ASP A 128 -4.32 16.86 9.37
C ASP A 128 -3.69 18.24 9.34
N THR A 129 -2.36 18.31 9.47
CA THR A 129 -1.65 19.59 9.43
C THR A 129 -1.69 20.26 8.05
N MET A 130 -1.69 19.49 6.97
CA MET A 130 -1.74 20.02 5.59
C MET A 130 -3.14 20.44 5.16
N THR A 131 -4.19 19.93 5.82
CA THR A 131 -5.58 20.13 5.41
C THR A 131 -6.37 21.02 6.36
N ALA A 132 -5.82 21.30 7.54
CA ALA A 132 -6.41 22.22 8.50
C ALA A 132 -6.51 23.66 7.97
N ALA A 133 -7.64 24.31 8.28
CA ALA A 133 -7.83 25.72 7.99
C ALA A 133 -6.87 26.58 8.83
N PRO A 134 -6.40 27.74 8.31
CA PRO A 134 -5.57 28.66 9.08
C PRO A 134 -6.25 29.10 10.40
N GLY A 135 -5.46 29.20 11.47
CA GLY A 135 -5.93 29.72 12.76
C GLY A 135 -6.09 28.64 13.83
N PRO A 136 -7.22 28.61 14.58
CA PRO A 136 -7.42 27.64 15.68
C PRO A 136 -7.36 26.19 15.23
N ASP A 137 -7.93 25.85 14.07
CA ASP A 137 -7.98 24.47 13.56
C ASP A 137 -6.57 23.94 13.28
N PHE A 138 -5.71 24.74 12.63
CA PHE A 138 -4.30 24.39 12.43
C PHE A 138 -3.55 24.19 13.76
N LYS A 139 -3.79 25.04 14.77
CA LYS A 139 -3.18 24.86 16.09
C LYS A 139 -3.63 23.55 16.75
N LEU A 140 -4.91 23.22 16.61
CA LEU A 140 -5.47 21.98 17.14
C LEU A 140 -4.88 20.76 16.41
N ALA A 141 -4.78 20.80 15.08
CA ALA A 141 -4.13 19.74 14.29
C ALA A 141 -2.67 19.53 14.69
N VAL A 142 -1.89 20.61 14.87
CA VAL A 142 -0.51 20.51 15.35
C VAL A 142 -0.44 19.94 16.77
N LEU A 143 -1.37 20.32 17.65
CA LEU A 143 -1.42 19.79 19.01
C LEU A 143 -1.73 18.28 19.01
N MET A 144 -2.72 17.85 18.23
CA MET A 144 -3.06 16.43 18.07
C MET A 144 -1.91 15.63 17.46
N ALA A 145 -1.29 16.14 16.41
CA ALA A 145 -0.10 15.53 15.81
C ALA A 145 1.01 15.31 16.84
N VAL A 146 1.37 16.35 17.60
CA VAL A 146 2.51 16.29 18.55
C VAL A 146 2.21 15.47 19.79
N PHE A 147 0.98 15.50 20.31
CA PHE A 147 0.64 14.91 21.61
C PHE A 147 -0.11 13.57 21.52
N ALA A 148 -0.70 13.23 20.37
CA ALA A 148 -1.43 11.98 20.17
C ALA A 148 -0.79 11.13 19.06
N GLU A 149 -0.82 11.59 17.81
CA GLU A 149 -0.45 10.76 16.65
C GLU A 149 1.04 10.41 16.62
N LEU A 150 1.94 11.39 16.75
CA LEU A 150 3.38 11.14 16.75
C LEU A 150 3.82 10.24 17.93
N PRO A 151 3.37 10.45 19.18
CA PRO A 151 3.66 9.52 20.27
C PRO A 151 3.15 8.10 20.02
N LEU A 152 1.93 7.95 19.48
CA LEU A 152 1.38 6.64 19.12
C LEU A 152 2.16 5.99 17.98
N ALA A 153 2.58 6.77 16.98
CA ALA A 153 3.41 6.29 15.87
C ALA A 153 4.74 5.76 16.39
N VAL A 154 5.43 6.52 17.26
CA VAL A 154 6.68 6.09 17.90
C VAL A 154 6.47 4.82 18.73
N ALA A 155 5.38 4.73 19.50
CA ALA A 155 5.06 3.53 20.27
C ALA A 155 4.84 2.31 19.35
N CYS A 156 4.12 2.48 18.24
CA CYS A 156 3.90 1.42 17.26
C CYS A 156 5.19 1.00 16.56
N ALA A 157 6.05 1.94 16.15
CA ALA A 157 7.37 1.65 15.58
C ALA A 157 8.24 0.88 16.58
N PHE A 158 8.24 1.29 17.84
CA PHE A 158 8.94 0.58 18.90
C PHE A 158 8.43 -0.86 19.04
N LEU A 159 7.11 -1.06 19.11
CA LEU A 159 6.51 -2.39 19.17
C LEU A 159 6.87 -3.24 17.94
N ALA A 160 6.94 -2.64 16.75
CA ALA A 160 7.37 -3.33 15.53
C ALA A 160 8.78 -3.89 15.68
N THR A 161 9.74 -3.06 16.12
CA THR A 161 11.13 -3.52 16.31
C THR A 161 11.27 -4.58 17.40
N ARG A 162 10.39 -4.57 18.41
CA ARG A 162 10.43 -5.52 19.53
C ARG A 162 9.83 -6.87 19.17
N THR A 163 8.76 -6.88 18.37
CA THR A 163 8.03 -8.08 17.95
C THR A 163 8.57 -8.68 16.65
N PHE A 164 9.54 -8.02 16.01
CA PHE A 164 10.21 -8.54 14.82
C PHE A 164 10.77 -9.95 15.09
N PRO A 165 10.38 -10.96 14.29
CA PRO A 165 10.89 -12.32 14.43
C PRO A 165 12.41 -12.35 14.30
N ARG A 166 13.11 -12.78 15.36
CA ARG A 166 14.57 -12.97 15.32
C ARG A 166 14.88 -14.39 14.86
N PRO A 167 15.73 -14.60 13.84
CA PRO A 167 16.19 -15.94 13.48
C PRO A 167 16.95 -16.56 14.65
N GLY A 168 16.41 -17.62 15.27
CA GLY A 168 17.09 -18.38 16.32
C GLY A 168 16.43 -18.46 17.70
N ARG A 169 15.15 -18.10 17.84
CA ARG A 169 14.31 -18.50 18.99
C ARG A 169 13.12 -19.30 18.50
#